data_AF-A0A2J8TC50-F1
#
_entry.id   AF-A0A2J8TC50-F1
#
_cell.length_a   1.000
_cell.length_b   1.000
_cell.length_c   1.000
_cell.angle_alpha   90.00
_cell.angle_beta   90.00
_cell.angle_gamma   90.00
#
_symmetry.space_group_name_H-M   'P 1'
#
loop_
_entity.id
_entity.type
_entity.pdbx_description
1 polymer ?
#
loop_
_entity_poly.entity_id
_entity_poly.type
_entity_poly.pdbx_seq_one_letter_code
_entity_poly.pdbx_strand_id
1 'polypeptide(L)'
;GGDEYDNHCGKEQRRAVVMISCNRHTLADNFNPVSEERGKVQDCFYLFEMDSSLACSPEISHLSVGSILLVTFASLVAVYVVGGFLYQRLVVGAKGMEQFPHLAFWQDLGNLVAVSNRAAG
;
A
#
# COMPACT_ATOMS: atom_id res chain seq x y z
N GLY A 1 -19.21 12.02 -31.70
CA GLY A 1 -18.88 13.25 -30.95
C GLY A 1 -20.16 13.89 -30.50
N GLY A 2 -20.06 15.03 -29.81
CA GLY A 2 -21.22 15.89 -29.58
C GLY A 2 -21.63 16.66 -30.85
N ASP A 3 -22.62 17.53 -30.70
CA ASP A 3 -23.12 18.36 -31.80
C ASP A 3 -22.03 19.26 -32.39
N GLU A 4 -22.12 19.61 -33.68
CA GLU A 4 -21.17 20.50 -34.36
C GLU A 4 -21.32 21.96 -33.93
N TYR A 5 -20.21 22.70 -33.83
CA TYR A 5 -20.26 24.14 -33.55
C TYR A 5 -20.87 24.91 -34.73
N ASP A 6 -21.74 25.89 -34.44
CA ASP A 6 -22.36 26.69 -35.51
C ASP A 6 -21.39 27.73 -36.09
N ASN A 7 -20.78 28.55 -35.22
CA ASN A 7 -20.01 29.74 -35.59
C ASN A 7 -18.57 29.76 -35.01
N HIS A 8 -18.14 28.68 -34.37
CA HIS A 8 -16.83 28.59 -33.69
C HIS A 8 -16.10 27.30 -34.09
N CYS A 9 -14.80 27.21 -33.79
CA CYS A 9 -14.06 25.95 -33.80
C CYS A 9 -14.11 25.16 -35.12
N GLY A 10 -14.12 25.86 -36.25
CA GLY A 10 -14.12 25.22 -37.58
C GLY A 10 -15.32 24.30 -37.86
N LYS A 11 -16.44 24.46 -37.14
CA LYS A 11 -17.61 23.56 -37.18
C LYS A 11 -17.28 22.11 -36.82
N GLU A 12 -16.24 21.90 -36.01
CA GLU A 12 -15.90 20.57 -35.53
C GLU A 12 -16.95 20.05 -34.52
N GLN A 13 -16.93 18.74 -34.28
CA GLN A 13 -17.81 18.11 -33.29
C GLN A 13 -17.38 18.51 -31.87
N ARG A 14 -18.33 18.91 -31.03
CA ARG A 14 -18.06 19.23 -29.62
C ARG A 14 -17.46 18.02 -28.90
N ARG A 15 -16.44 18.28 -28.09
CA ARG A 15 -15.73 17.30 -27.27
C ARG A 15 -15.85 17.65 -25.80
N ALA A 16 -16.22 16.68 -24.96
CA ALA A 16 -16.18 16.81 -23.52
C ALA A 16 -14.90 16.15 -22.97
N VAL A 17 -14.19 16.86 -22.10
CA VAL A 17 -13.04 16.37 -21.36
C VAL A 17 -13.39 16.44 -19.88
N VAL A 18 -13.37 15.29 -19.21
CA VAL A 18 -13.66 15.19 -17.77
C VAL A 18 -12.36 14.91 -17.04
N MET A 19 -11.94 15.86 -16.21
CA MET A 19 -10.82 15.72 -15.29
C MET A 19 -11.33 15.15 -13.97
N ILE A 20 -10.85 13.97 -13.59
CA ILE A 20 -11.23 13.31 -12.34
C ILE A 20 -10.10 13.51 -11.34
N SER A 21 -10.34 14.29 -10.30
CA SER A 21 -9.40 14.55 -9.21
C SER A 21 -9.57 13.55 -8.08
N CYS A 22 -8.47 13.20 -7.40
CA CYS A 22 -8.50 12.31 -6.25
C CYS A 22 -9.05 13.04 -5.03
N ASN A 23 -10.18 12.57 -4.53
CA ASN A 23 -10.74 13.03 -3.25
C ASN A 23 -11.16 11.82 -2.42
N ARG A 24 -10.45 11.55 -1.32
CA ARG A 24 -10.71 10.38 -0.45
C ARG A 24 -12.01 10.47 0.34
N HIS A 25 -12.61 11.67 0.43
CA HIS A 25 -13.78 11.91 1.26
C HIS A 25 -15.10 11.64 0.54
N THR A 26 -15.07 11.45 -0.78
CA THR A 26 -16.27 11.26 -1.59
C THR A 26 -16.07 10.22 -2.68
N LEU A 27 -17.10 9.42 -2.95
CA LEU A 27 -17.06 8.43 -4.02
C LEU A 27 -17.17 9.08 -5.41
N ALA A 28 -18.03 10.09 -5.53
CA ALA A 28 -18.21 10.92 -6.71
C ALA A 28 -18.96 12.19 -6.29
N ASP A 29 -18.31 13.35 -6.39
CA ASP A 29 -18.92 14.65 -6.07
C ASP A 29 -18.25 15.78 -6.85
N ASN A 30 -18.74 17.01 -6.71
CA ASN A 30 -18.19 18.22 -7.33
C ASN A 30 -18.10 18.16 -8.87
N PHE A 31 -19.13 17.63 -9.55
CA PHE A 31 -19.19 17.69 -11.00
C PHE A 31 -19.53 19.12 -11.46
N ASN A 32 -18.52 19.88 -11.88
CA ASN A 32 -18.67 21.27 -12.30
C ASN A 32 -18.06 21.54 -13.69
N PRO A 33 -18.71 22.37 -14.52
CA PRO A 33 -18.08 22.89 -15.72
C PRO A 33 -17.02 23.94 -15.31
N VAL A 34 -15.77 23.74 -15.74
CA VAL A 34 -14.65 24.63 -15.40
C VAL A 34 -14.50 25.71 -16.48
N SER A 35 -14.32 25.28 -17.72
CA SER A 35 -14.06 26.20 -18.82
C SER A 35 -14.42 25.59 -20.15
N GLU A 36 -14.63 26.48 -21.12
CA GLU A 36 -14.86 26.09 -22.50
C GLU A 36 -13.84 26.80 -23.39
N GLU A 37 -13.02 26.01 -24.07
CA GLU A 37 -12.04 26.50 -25.01
C GLU A 37 -12.69 26.69 -26.38
N ARG A 38 -13.38 27.83 -26.58
CA ARG A 38 -13.97 28.25 -27.88
C ARG A 38 -13.06 29.14 -28.74
N GLY A 39 -11.92 29.58 -28.18
CA GLY A 39 -11.05 30.58 -28.80
C GLY A 39 -10.10 30.03 -29.87
N LYS A 40 -10.07 28.71 -30.07
CA LYS A 40 -9.17 28.05 -31.01
C LYS A 40 -9.86 27.80 -32.36
N VAL A 41 -9.04 27.70 -33.40
CA VAL A 41 -9.50 27.42 -34.77
C VAL A 41 -9.87 25.94 -34.94
N GLN A 42 -9.28 25.07 -34.11
CA GLN A 42 -9.43 23.61 -34.07
C GLN A 42 -9.12 23.10 -32.65
N ASP A 43 -9.57 21.89 -32.30
CA ASP A 43 -9.35 21.25 -30.99
C ASP A 43 -10.03 21.94 -29.80
N CYS A 44 -11.26 22.41 -29.98
CA CYS A 44 -12.11 22.96 -28.93
C CYS A 44 -12.73 21.87 -28.06
N PHE A 45 -12.85 22.16 -26.76
CA PHE A 45 -13.40 21.22 -25.78
C PHE A 45 -14.09 21.93 -24.61
N TYR A 46 -15.01 21.21 -23.98
CA TYR A 46 -15.58 21.53 -22.69
C TYR A 46 -14.80 20.80 -21.62
N LEU A 47 -14.29 21.52 -20.63
CA LEU A 47 -13.59 20.94 -19.49
C LEU A 47 -14.53 20.87 -18.29
N PHE A 48 -14.74 19.67 -17.80
CA PHE A 48 -15.45 19.38 -16.57
C PHE A 48 -14.46 18.84 -15.55
N GLU A 49 -14.64 19.21 -14.29
CA GLU A 49 -13.90 18.65 -13.18
C GLU A 49 -14.87 17.86 -12.29
N MET A 50 -14.38 16.78 -11.69
CA MET A 50 -15.12 15.98 -10.73
C MET A 50 -14.17 15.33 -9.73
N ASP A 51 -14.63 15.16 -8.51
CA ASP A 51 -13.89 14.53 -7.44
C ASP A 51 -14.32 13.06 -7.29
N SER A 52 -13.36 12.15 -7.18
CA SER A 52 -13.66 10.75 -6.87
C SER A 52 -12.54 10.09 -6.07
N SER A 53 -12.92 9.28 -5.08
CA SER A 53 -12.00 8.41 -4.35
C SER A 53 -11.40 7.31 -5.24
N LEU A 54 -12.02 7.00 -6.38
CA LEU A 54 -11.52 6.01 -7.35
C LEU A 54 -10.33 6.53 -8.16
N ALA A 55 -10.20 7.85 -8.31
CA ALA A 55 -9.06 8.46 -8.99
C ALA A 55 -7.81 8.54 -8.10
N CYS A 56 -7.94 8.20 -6.81
CA CYS A 56 -6.79 8.10 -5.93
C CYS A 56 -5.94 6.89 -6.30
N SER A 57 -4.66 7.12 -6.56
CA SER A 57 -3.69 6.03 -6.63
C SER A 57 -3.80 5.21 -5.35
N PRO A 58 -3.76 3.87 -5.42
CA PRO A 58 -3.56 3.09 -4.21
C PRO A 58 -2.32 3.66 -3.53
N GLU A 59 -2.47 4.09 -2.27
CA GLU A 59 -1.33 4.36 -1.41
C GLU A 59 -0.44 3.14 -1.55
N ILE A 60 0.75 3.32 -2.15
CA ILE A 60 1.77 2.29 -2.10
C ILE A 60 2.09 2.24 -0.62
N SER A 61 1.43 1.31 0.09
CA SER A 61 1.59 1.09 1.51
C SER A 61 3.06 0.81 1.74
N HIS A 62 3.81 1.87 2.03
CA HIS A 62 5.22 1.78 2.35
C HIS A 62 5.25 0.93 3.62
N LEU A 63 5.76 -0.28 3.49
CA LEU A 63 5.94 -1.18 4.61
C LEU A 63 6.67 -0.37 5.70
N SER A 64 6.04 -0.25 6.87
CA SER A 64 6.61 0.50 7.98
C SER A 64 8.00 -0.06 8.28
N VAL A 65 8.95 0.83 8.58
CA VAL A 65 10.31 0.45 8.98
C VAL A 65 10.27 -0.60 10.11
N GLY A 66 9.29 -0.50 11.02
CA GLY A 66 9.08 -1.49 12.07
C GLY A 66 8.76 -2.90 11.54
N SER A 67 7.92 -3.01 10.51
CA SER A 67 7.58 -4.31 9.91
C SER A 67 8.79 -4.95 9.23
N ILE A 68 9.62 -4.14 8.56
CA ILE A 68 10.85 -4.61 7.90
C ILE A 68 11.85 -5.15 8.94
N LEU A 69 12.06 -4.41 10.03
CA LEU A 69 12.94 -4.83 11.13
C LEU A 69 12.45 -6.11 11.81
N LEU A 70 11.14 -6.23 12.02
CA LEU A 70 10.55 -7.41 12.65
C LEU A 70 10.72 -8.65 11.77
N VAL A 71 10.38 -8.57 10.49
CA VAL A 71 10.48 -9.70 9.54
C VAL A 71 11.93 -10.14 9.37
N THR A 72 12.86 -9.19 9.22
CA THR A 72 14.30 -9.50 9.08
C THR A 72 14.84 -10.18 10.34
N PHE A 73 14.56 -9.65 11.53
CA PHE A 73 14.97 -10.27 12.79
C PHE A 73 14.39 -11.68 12.96
N ALA A 74 13.09 -11.86 12.70
CA ALA A 74 12.43 -13.16 12.77
C ALA A 74 13.05 -14.20 11.82
N SER A 75 13.44 -13.77 10.61
CA SER A 75 14.09 -14.64 9.63
C SER A 75 15.49 -15.11 10.09
N LEU A 76 16.29 -14.21 10.67
CA LEU A 76 17.62 -14.53 11.19
C LEU A 76 17.53 -15.51 12.36
N VAL A 77 16.56 -15.29 13.25
CA VAL A 77 16.24 -16.21 14.35
C VAL A 77 15.86 -17.59 13.82
N ALA A 78 14.99 -17.67 12.81
CA ALA A 78 14.56 -18.95 12.25
C ALA A 78 15.75 -19.73 11.66
N VAL A 79 16.63 -19.06 10.91
CA VAL A 79 17.85 -19.66 10.37
C VAL A 79 18.79 -20.13 11.47
N TYR A 80 18.97 -19.33 12.53
CA TYR A 80 19.80 -19.70 13.68
C TYR A 80 19.25 -20.93 14.41
N VAL A 81 17.94 -20.98 14.65
CA VAL A 81 17.28 -22.10 15.33
C VAL A 81 17.34 -23.37 14.48
N VAL A 82 16.99 -23.30 13.19
CA VAL A 82 17.01 -24.46 12.30
C VAL A 82 18.44 -24.95 12.06
N GLY A 83 19.38 -24.04 11.81
CA GLY A 83 20.79 -24.36 11.63
C GLY A 83 21.42 -24.96 12.88
N GLY A 84 21.19 -24.36 14.05
CA GLY A 84 21.66 -24.87 15.35
C GLY A 84 21.06 -26.24 15.66
N PHE A 85 19.76 -26.42 15.43
CA PHE A 85 19.08 -27.70 15.64
C PHE A 85 19.65 -28.80 14.72
N LEU A 86 19.83 -28.52 13.43
CA LEU A 86 20.41 -29.48 12.47
C LEU A 86 21.86 -29.81 12.81
N TYR A 87 22.67 -28.81 13.19
CA TYR A 87 24.07 -29.00 13.57
C TYR A 87 24.19 -29.88 14.82
N GLN A 88 23.46 -29.56 15.88
CA GLN A 88 23.49 -30.33 17.12
C GLN A 88 22.90 -31.75 16.95
N ARG A 89 21.93 -31.94 16.03
CA ARG A 89 21.35 -33.25 15.72
C ARG A 89 22.26 -34.15 14.88
N LEU A 90 22.88 -33.60 13.82
CA LEU A 90 23.58 -34.38 12.81
C LEU A 90 25.08 -34.54 13.10
N VAL A 91 25.71 -33.52 13.69
CA VAL A 91 27.17 -33.51 13.92
C VAL A 91 27.51 -33.95 15.34
N VAL A 92 26.74 -33.52 16.34
CA VAL A 92 27.04 -33.77 17.76
C VAL A 92 26.29 -34.98 18.33
N GLY A 93 25.19 -35.41 17.68
CA GLY A 93 24.43 -36.59 18.09
C GLY A 93 23.68 -36.45 19.43
N ALA A 94 23.60 -35.23 19.97
CA ALA A 94 22.90 -34.95 21.22
C ALA A 94 21.38 -35.21 21.06
N LYS A 95 20.74 -35.73 22.12
CA LYS A 95 19.28 -35.91 22.22
C LYS A 95 18.80 -35.23 23.49
N GLY A 96 17.89 -34.25 23.37
CA GLY A 96 17.25 -33.59 24.51
C GLY A 96 17.17 -32.07 24.38
N MET A 97 16.92 -31.37 25.50
CA MET A 97 16.82 -29.90 25.59
C MET A 97 18.16 -29.17 25.42
N GLU A 98 19.29 -29.89 25.32
CA GLU A 98 20.64 -29.33 25.09
C GLU A 98 20.86 -28.89 23.62
N GLN A 99 19.84 -29.10 22.77
CA GLN A 99 19.89 -29.04 21.31
C GLN A 99 19.34 -27.73 20.72
N PHE A 100 19.10 -26.72 21.56
CA PHE A 100 18.90 -25.34 21.12
C PHE A 100 19.98 -24.47 21.75
N PRO A 101 20.84 -23.81 20.94
CA PRO A 101 21.78 -22.86 21.49
C PRO A 101 21.00 -21.66 22.08
N HIS A 102 21.37 -21.24 23.29
CA HIS A 102 20.72 -20.16 24.05
C HIS A 102 19.24 -20.39 24.45
N LEU A 103 18.87 -21.61 24.87
CA LEU A 103 17.50 -21.94 25.31
C LEU A 103 16.99 -21.07 26.47
N ALA A 104 17.85 -20.68 27.41
CA ALA A 104 17.50 -19.80 28.53
C ALA A 104 17.01 -18.41 28.05
N PHE A 105 17.64 -17.84 27.02
CA PHE A 105 17.22 -16.56 26.42
C PHE A 105 15.83 -16.65 25.77
N TRP A 106 15.55 -17.73 25.05
CA TRP A 106 14.24 -17.97 24.44
C TRP A 106 13.14 -18.17 25.48
N GLN A 107 13.45 -18.84 26.58
CA GLN A 107 12.53 -18.99 27.72
C GLN A 107 12.24 -17.66 28.40
N ASP A 108 13.26 -16.84 28.64
CA ASP A 108 13.10 -15.52 29.24
C ASP A 108 12.27 -14.58 28.36
N LEU A 109 12.50 -14.58 27.04
CA LEU A 109 11.65 -13.86 26.08
C LEU A 109 10.18 -14.33 26.13
N GLY A 110 9.94 -15.64 26.12
CA GLY A 110 8.59 -16.19 26.21
C GLY A 110 7.89 -15.82 27.52
N ASN A 111 8.63 -15.82 28.63
CA ASN A 111 8.11 -15.46 29.94
C ASN A 111 7.76 -13.95 30.02
N LEU A 112 8.58 -13.08 29.43
CA LEU A 112 8.31 -11.64 29.32
C LEU A 112 7.03 -11.35 28.51
N VAL A 113 6.82 -12.04 27.40
CA VAL A 113 5.60 -11.91 26.59
C VAL A 113 4.37 -12.42 27.34
N ALA A 114 4.50 -13.52 28.09
CA ALA A 114 3.41 -14.06 28.91
C ALA A 114 2.99 -13.11 30.04
N VAL A 115 3.95 -12.45 30.68
CA VAL A 115 3.69 -11.42 31.70
C VAL A 115 3.06 -10.17 31.08
N SER A 116 3.53 -9.73 29.91
CA SER A 116 2.94 -8.59 29.19
C SER A 116 1.48 -8.83 28.81
N ASN A 117 1.13 -10.03 28.36
CA ASN A 117 -0.25 -10.38 28.02
C ASN A 117 -1.17 -10.50 29.24
N ARG A 118 -0.63 -10.78 30.44
CA ARG A 118 -1.40 -10.72 31.70
C ARG A 118 -1.68 -9.30 32.16
N ALA A 119 -0.82 -8.33 31.83
CA ALA A 119 -0.99 -6.93 32.22
C ALA A 119 -1.94 -6.13 31.32
N ALA A 120 -2.32 -6.69 30.16
CA ALA A 120 -3.21 -6.07 29.18
C ALA A 120 -4.66 -6.60 29.22
N GLY A 121 -4.98 -7.48 30.18
CA GLY A 121 -6.31 -8.08 30.37
C GLY A 121 -7.06 -7.50 31.56
#